data_AF-A0A3D5CZ93-F1
#
_entry.id   AF-A0A3D5CZ93-F1
#
_cell.length_a   1.000
_cell.length_b   1.000
_cell.length_c   1.000
_cell.angle_alpha   90.00
_cell.angle_beta   90.00
_cell.angle_gamma   90.00
#
_symmetry.space_group_name_H-M   'P 1'
#
loop_
_entity.id
_entity.type
_entity.pdbx_description
1 polymer ?
#
loop_
_entity_poly.entity_id
_entity_poly.type
_entity_poly.pdbx_seq_one_letter_code
_entity_poly.pdbx_strand_id
1 'polypeptide(L)'
;MHAILATATFLVSLSLSPHANAALVGYTSDGADLFYSSISDVTWTKDANLLSTMITSSGYSTVVDAIIAANTGVSFGSTPYTLSNTDFSNVGETSWWGAQAFVHYLNTISYAGSDEWRLPTVTDIGNDGCNWSEGGTDCGYRSATNGTAAGDEFAELYYKELGLEPYGGPRSSNYGISAPFSQVQSFYWTGTEVVNAVDGAFEFFATYGYQEVYTKEPTFWFAWAVTPGSIIPVDVPSTVPEPYSAALLLAGISLLLARPRQLGFTLTRR
;
A
#
# COMPACT_ATOMS: atom_id res chain seq x y z
N MET A 1 -56.78 -30.81 30.21
CA MET A 1 -55.31 -30.82 30.02
C MET A 1 -55.01 -31.29 28.60
N HIS A 2 -54.79 -30.38 27.65
CA HIS A 2 -54.23 -30.71 26.34
C HIS A 2 -53.26 -29.58 25.96
N ALA A 3 -52.01 -29.95 25.75
CA ALA A 3 -50.86 -29.07 25.63
C ALA A 3 -50.78 -28.41 24.24
N ILE A 4 -50.44 -27.13 24.23
CA ILE A 4 -50.13 -26.34 23.03
C ILE A 4 -48.64 -26.56 22.72
N LEU A 5 -48.34 -27.18 21.59
CA LEU A 5 -46.98 -27.36 21.09
C LEU A 5 -46.63 -26.16 20.20
N ALA A 6 -45.80 -25.24 20.70
CA ALA A 6 -45.27 -24.13 19.92
C ALA A 6 -43.92 -24.53 19.32
N THR A 7 -43.87 -24.70 18.01
CA THR A 7 -42.65 -24.98 17.24
C THR A 7 -41.90 -23.66 17.01
N ALA A 8 -40.81 -23.45 17.73
CA ALA A 8 -39.88 -22.34 17.49
C ALA A 8 -38.95 -22.72 16.33
N THR A 9 -39.07 -22.00 15.20
CA THR A 9 -38.15 -22.14 14.06
C THR A 9 -36.93 -21.27 14.33
N PHE A 10 -35.78 -21.90 14.59
CA PHE A 10 -34.51 -21.22 14.81
C PHE A 10 -33.92 -20.85 13.44
N LEU A 11 -33.97 -19.57 13.07
CA LEU A 11 -33.29 -19.02 11.89
C LEU A 11 -31.81 -18.86 12.23
N VAL A 12 -30.97 -19.78 11.75
CA VAL A 12 -29.52 -19.63 11.77
C VAL A 12 -29.14 -18.63 10.69
N SER A 13 -28.85 -17.39 11.08
CA SER A 13 -28.23 -16.40 10.21
C SER A 13 -26.78 -16.82 9.96
N LEU A 14 -26.53 -17.44 8.81
CA LEU A 14 -25.17 -17.69 8.32
C LEU A 14 -24.60 -16.33 7.88
N SER A 15 -23.85 -15.68 8.77
CA SER A 15 -23.08 -14.48 8.44
C SER A 15 -21.91 -14.90 7.54
N LEU A 16 -22.15 -14.95 6.24
CA LEU A 16 -21.10 -14.95 5.23
C LEU A 16 -20.49 -13.55 5.25
N SER A 17 -19.45 -13.35 6.04
CA SER A 17 -18.62 -12.15 5.97
C SER A 17 -18.01 -12.13 4.56
N PRO A 18 -18.33 -11.15 3.70
CA PRO A 18 -17.60 -11.01 2.45
C PRO A 18 -16.16 -10.71 2.82
N HIS A 19 -15.25 -11.63 2.52
CA HIS A 19 -13.83 -11.33 2.51
C HIS A 19 -13.64 -10.43 1.28
N ALA A 20 -13.84 -9.12 1.45
CA ALA A 20 -13.39 -8.17 0.46
C ALA A 20 -11.87 -8.35 0.40
N ASN A 21 -11.38 -8.99 -0.65
CA ASN A 21 -9.96 -8.93 -0.98
C ASN A 21 -9.69 -7.45 -1.30
N ALA A 22 -9.26 -6.71 -0.27
CA ALA A 22 -8.70 -5.39 -0.42
C ALA A 22 -7.58 -5.48 -1.46
N ALA A 23 -7.76 -4.73 -2.54
CA ALA A 23 -7.01 -4.85 -3.77
C ALA A 23 -6.56 -3.46 -4.19
N LEU A 24 -5.30 -3.34 -4.62
CA LEU A 24 -4.74 -2.13 -5.23
C LEU A 24 -5.72 -1.55 -6.25
N VAL A 25 -6.24 -0.36 -5.95
CA VAL A 25 -7.15 0.37 -6.83
C VAL A 25 -6.34 1.37 -7.63
N GLY A 26 -6.22 1.14 -8.94
CA GLY A 26 -5.55 2.07 -9.85
C GLY A 26 -6.43 3.26 -10.18
N TYR A 27 -5.87 4.47 -10.17
CA TYR A 27 -6.55 5.70 -10.57
C TYR A 27 -5.54 6.74 -11.06
N THR A 28 -6.05 7.85 -11.61
CA THR A 28 -5.24 8.99 -12.01
C THR A 28 -5.71 10.22 -11.22
N SER A 29 -4.77 10.98 -10.66
CA SER A 29 -5.03 12.25 -9.98
C SER A 29 -4.04 13.29 -10.48
N ASP A 30 -4.56 14.47 -10.87
CA ASP A 30 -3.77 15.57 -11.45
C ASP A 30 -2.74 15.13 -12.51
N GLY A 31 -3.16 14.22 -13.39
CA GLY A 31 -2.32 13.69 -14.47
C GLY A 31 -1.30 12.62 -14.07
N ALA A 32 -1.20 12.24 -12.79
CA ALA A 32 -0.34 11.17 -12.31
C ALA A 32 -1.12 9.88 -12.06
N ASP A 33 -0.58 8.75 -12.52
CA ASP A 33 -1.13 7.42 -12.23
C ASP A 33 -0.68 6.91 -10.84
N LEU A 34 -1.63 6.37 -10.09
CA LEU A 34 -1.49 6.00 -8.69
C LEU A 34 -2.17 4.67 -8.38
N PHE A 35 -1.79 4.04 -7.26
CA PHE A 35 -2.49 2.90 -6.70
C PHE A 35 -2.82 3.12 -5.22
N TYR A 36 -4.10 3.08 -4.86
CA TYR A 36 -4.51 3.08 -3.46
C TYR A 36 -4.55 1.64 -2.93
N SER A 37 -3.86 1.38 -1.81
CA SER A 37 -3.98 0.15 -1.04
C SER A 37 -4.94 0.38 0.12
N SER A 38 -6.03 -0.39 0.17
CA SER A 38 -6.92 -0.42 1.33
C SER A 38 -6.42 -1.34 2.46
N ILE A 39 -5.32 -2.08 2.25
CA ILE A 39 -4.69 -2.89 3.30
C ILE A 39 -3.85 -1.98 4.20
N SER A 40 -2.97 -1.16 3.61
CA SER A 40 -2.10 -0.23 4.35
C SER A 40 -2.64 1.19 4.46
N ASP A 41 -3.80 1.48 3.84
CA ASP A 41 -4.40 2.81 3.78
C ASP A 41 -3.41 3.89 3.29
N VAL A 42 -2.72 3.59 2.19
CA VAL A 42 -1.80 4.52 1.52
C VAL A 42 -1.99 4.47 0.00
N THR A 43 -1.65 5.58 -0.64
CA THR A 43 -1.54 5.68 -2.09
C THR A 43 -0.07 5.64 -2.52
N TRP A 44 0.24 4.71 -3.41
CA TRP A 44 1.54 4.56 -4.06
C TRP A 44 1.60 5.30 -5.39
N THR A 45 2.76 5.86 -5.72
CA THR A 45 3.04 6.18 -7.13
C THR A 45 3.06 4.88 -7.95
N LYS A 46 2.39 4.87 -9.11
CA LYS A 46 2.44 3.70 -10.01
C LYS A 46 3.82 3.49 -10.63
N ASP A 47 4.51 4.60 -10.89
CA ASP A 47 5.92 4.62 -11.26
C ASP A 47 6.78 4.47 -10.01
N ALA A 48 7.40 3.30 -9.86
CA ALA A 48 8.27 2.95 -8.75
C ALA A 48 9.69 3.52 -8.92
N ASN A 49 9.97 4.27 -9.99
CA ASN A 49 11.19 5.06 -10.16
C ASN A 49 10.84 6.44 -10.75
N LEU A 50 9.87 7.11 -10.13
CA LEU A 50 9.35 8.40 -10.56
C LEU A 50 10.45 9.46 -10.73
N LEU A 51 11.47 9.46 -9.85
CA LEU A 51 12.60 10.39 -9.96
C LEU A 51 13.33 10.25 -11.30
N SER A 52 13.61 9.01 -11.72
CA SER A 52 14.23 8.73 -13.01
C SER A 52 13.37 9.20 -14.19
N THR A 53 12.06 9.01 -14.10
CA THR A 53 11.11 9.49 -15.10
C THR A 53 11.13 11.02 -15.19
N MET A 54 11.12 11.74 -14.06
CA MET A 54 11.22 13.20 -14.02
C MET A 54 12.55 13.69 -14.60
N ILE A 55 13.66 13.04 -14.23
CA ILE A 55 15.00 13.35 -14.76
C ILE A 55 15.04 13.15 -16.27
N THR A 56 14.45 12.07 -16.77
CA THR A 56 14.38 11.75 -18.20
C THR A 56 13.51 12.77 -18.95
N SER A 57 12.40 13.21 -18.37
CA SER A 57 11.48 14.14 -19.01
C SER A 57 11.98 15.59 -19.03
N SER A 58 12.65 16.02 -17.97
CA SER A 58 12.93 17.43 -17.71
C SER A 58 14.42 17.77 -17.65
N GLY A 59 15.29 16.76 -17.59
CA GLY A 59 16.74 16.90 -17.49
C GLY A 59 17.24 16.84 -16.04
N TYR A 60 18.38 16.17 -15.84
CA TYR A 60 18.99 15.93 -14.53
C TYR A 60 19.16 17.20 -13.70
N SER A 61 19.88 18.20 -14.21
CA SER A 61 20.14 19.43 -13.48
C SER A 61 18.86 20.16 -13.11
N THR A 62 17.88 20.23 -14.02
CA THR A 62 16.60 20.90 -13.75
C THR A 62 15.86 20.27 -12.57
N VAL A 63 15.79 18.94 -12.52
CA VAL A 63 15.09 18.23 -11.44
C VAL A 63 15.87 18.29 -10.14
N VAL A 64 17.17 17.98 -10.17
CA VAL A 64 18.00 17.92 -8.96
C VAL A 64 18.20 19.31 -8.34
N ASP A 65 18.40 20.36 -9.15
CA ASP A 65 18.52 21.72 -8.62
C ASP A 65 17.20 22.19 -7.98
N ALA A 66 16.04 21.79 -8.53
CA ALA A 66 14.74 22.08 -7.94
C ALA A 66 14.53 21.35 -6.60
N ILE A 67 14.92 20.07 -6.52
CA ILE A 67 14.91 19.31 -5.27
C ILE A 67 15.81 19.98 -4.23
N ILE A 68 17.06 20.32 -4.58
CA ILE A 68 17.99 20.96 -3.64
C ILE A 68 17.44 22.32 -3.17
N ALA A 69 16.92 23.14 -4.09
CA ALA A 69 16.36 24.44 -3.75
C ALA A 69 15.17 24.32 -2.77
N ALA A 70 14.26 23.37 -3.02
CA ALA A 70 13.10 23.10 -2.17
C ALA A 70 13.46 22.63 -0.75
N ASN A 71 14.69 22.13 -0.55
CA ASN A 71 15.17 21.58 0.71
C ASN A 71 16.13 22.50 1.48
N THR A 72 16.21 23.77 1.11
CA THR A 72 17.07 24.75 1.81
C THR A 72 16.63 24.92 3.26
N GLY A 73 17.51 24.55 4.21
CA GLY A 73 17.23 24.66 5.65
C GLY A 73 16.35 23.53 6.20
N VAL A 74 16.00 22.54 5.38
CA VAL A 74 15.31 21.33 5.81
C VAL A 74 16.35 20.33 6.32
N SER A 75 16.03 19.64 7.41
CA SER A 75 16.85 18.56 7.96
C SER A 75 16.05 17.28 7.96
N PHE A 76 16.71 16.17 7.61
CA PHE A 76 16.13 14.83 7.68
C PHE A 76 16.84 14.03 8.79
N GLY A 77 16.21 12.96 9.27
CA GLY A 77 16.80 12.10 10.30
C GLY A 77 17.29 12.87 11.54
N SER A 78 18.25 12.27 12.25
CA SER A 78 18.83 12.85 13.47
C SER A 78 20.18 13.53 13.25
N THR A 79 20.87 13.25 12.15
CA THR A 79 22.20 13.79 11.85
C THR A 79 22.10 14.97 10.88
N PRO A 80 22.68 16.15 11.19
CA PRO A 80 22.74 17.25 10.24
C PRO A 80 23.45 16.84 8.95
N TYR A 81 22.82 17.10 7.81
CA TYR A 81 23.35 16.77 6.49
C TYR A 81 23.16 17.94 5.52
N THR A 82 24.14 18.18 4.67
CA THR A 82 24.04 19.20 3.60
C THR A 82 23.79 18.49 2.28
N LEU A 83 22.56 18.57 1.80
CA LEU A 83 22.16 17.99 0.52
C LEU A 83 22.94 18.64 -0.64
N SER A 84 23.33 17.82 -1.60
CA SER A 84 24.08 18.23 -2.78
C SER A 84 23.71 17.41 -4.01
N ASN A 85 24.30 17.76 -5.15
CA ASN A 85 24.08 17.01 -6.39
C ASN A 85 24.69 15.60 -6.38
N THR A 86 25.59 15.27 -5.44
CA THR A 86 26.16 13.93 -5.34
C THR A 86 25.19 12.94 -4.71
N ASP A 87 24.14 13.41 -4.04
CA ASP A 87 23.08 12.59 -3.44
C ASP A 87 22.13 11.96 -4.46
N PHE A 88 22.31 12.24 -5.75
CA PHE A 88 21.43 11.84 -6.82
C PHE A 88 22.22 11.24 -7.99
N SER A 89 21.62 10.30 -8.70
CA SER A 89 22.13 9.75 -9.96
C SER A 89 21.18 10.03 -11.12
N ASN A 90 21.68 9.94 -12.35
CA ASN A 90 20.88 10.16 -13.56
C ASN A 90 19.87 9.05 -13.87
N VAL A 91 19.89 7.95 -13.11
CA VAL A 91 18.95 6.82 -13.24
C VAL A 91 17.93 6.76 -12.10
N GLY A 92 17.90 7.78 -11.22
CA GLY A 92 16.94 7.90 -10.12
C GLY A 92 17.36 7.22 -8.82
N GLU A 93 18.61 6.73 -8.73
CA GLU A 93 19.15 6.29 -7.44
C GLU A 93 19.56 7.52 -6.62
N THR A 94 19.47 7.40 -5.32
CA THR A 94 19.82 8.46 -4.37
C THR A 94 20.49 7.89 -3.13
N SER A 95 21.26 8.73 -2.44
CA SER A 95 21.51 8.49 -1.01
C SER A 95 20.19 8.50 -0.24
N TRP A 96 20.21 8.09 1.04
CA TRP A 96 19.02 8.19 1.88
C TRP A 96 18.54 9.65 2.02
N TRP A 97 19.50 10.58 2.09
CA TRP A 97 19.23 12.02 2.16
C TRP A 97 18.56 12.54 0.89
N GLY A 98 19.05 12.11 -0.28
CA GLY A 98 18.42 12.42 -1.56
C GLY A 98 16.99 11.86 -1.69
N ALA A 99 16.74 10.65 -1.16
CA ALA A 99 15.41 10.04 -1.17
C ALA A 99 14.39 10.85 -0.35
N GLN A 100 14.79 11.26 0.86
CA GLN A 100 13.97 12.10 1.74
C GLN A 100 13.72 13.49 1.12
N ALA A 101 14.75 14.08 0.52
CA ALA A 101 14.64 15.36 -0.18
C ALA A 101 13.70 15.29 -1.38
N PHE A 102 13.71 14.16 -2.11
CA PHE A 102 12.83 13.93 -3.25
C PHE A 102 11.35 13.89 -2.84
N VAL A 103 10.99 13.11 -1.80
CA VAL A 103 9.58 13.07 -1.35
C VAL A 103 9.13 14.39 -0.73
N HIS A 104 10.02 15.12 -0.05
CA HIS A 104 9.73 16.49 0.38
C HIS A 104 9.48 17.42 -0.81
N TYR A 105 10.26 17.31 -1.89
CA TYR A 105 10.03 18.08 -3.10
C TYR A 105 8.66 17.79 -3.72
N LEU A 106 8.22 16.52 -3.77
CA LEU A 106 6.86 16.17 -4.22
C LEU A 106 5.78 16.93 -3.44
N ASN A 107 5.99 17.15 -2.13
CA ASN A 107 5.08 17.93 -1.29
C ASN A 107 5.06 19.40 -1.67
N THR A 108 6.23 19.98 -1.95
CA THR A 108 6.33 21.41 -2.32
C THR A 108 5.62 21.76 -3.63
N ILE A 109 5.43 20.77 -4.51
CA ILE A 109 4.73 20.93 -5.79
C ILE A 109 3.32 20.31 -5.77
N SER A 110 2.86 19.83 -4.61
CA SER A 110 1.58 19.12 -4.44
C SER A 110 1.36 18.03 -5.48
N TYR A 111 2.37 17.18 -5.70
CA TYR A 111 2.35 16.17 -6.77
C TYR A 111 1.09 15.29 -6.68
N ALA A 112 0.41 15.14 -7.82
CA ALA A 112 -0.86 14.41 -7.93
C ALA A 112 -2.01 14.95 -7.04
N GLY A 113 -1.88 16.17 -6.52
CA GLY A 113 -2.83 16.78 -5.59
C GLY A 113 -2.59 16.47 -4.11
N SER A 114 -1.46 15.85 -3.74
CA SER A 114 -1.07 15.61 -2.34
C SER A 114 0.19 16.36 -1.95
N ASP A 115 0.23 16.87 -0.72
CA ASP A 115 1.38 17.46 -0.05
C ASP A 115 1.88 16.63 1.15
N GLU A 116 1.46 15.36 1.24
CA GLU A 116 1.82 14.42 2.30
C GLU A 116 2.58 13.18 1.79
N TRP A 117 3.36 13.32 0.72
CA TRP A 117 4.29 12.31 0.23
C TRP A 117 5.43 12.06 1.22
N ARG A 118 5.74 10.77 1.38
CA ARG A 118 6.84 10.26 2.18
C ARG A 118 7.39 8.99 1.55
N LEU A 119 8.52 8.52 2.07
CA LEU A 119 8.93 7.14 1.84
C LEU A 119 8.08 6.19 2.71
N PRO A 120 7.85 4.94 2.27
CA PRO A 120 7.41 3.85 3.13
C PRO A 120 8.26 3.77 4.38
N THR A 121 7.66 3.40 5.49
CA THR A 121 8.30 3.34 6.81
C THR A 121 8.41 1.89 7.26
N VAL A 122 9.21 1.67 8.30
CA VAL A 122 9.32 0.39 9.03
C VAL A 122 9.00 0.65 10.49
N THR A 123 8.24 -0.27 11.09
CA THR A 123 8.05 -0.30 12.55
C THR A 123 9.24 -1.04 13.17
N ASP A 124 10.20 -0.33 13.78
CA ASP A 124 11.34 -0.97 14.49
C ASP A 124 10.85 -1.63 15.80
N ILE A 125 10.68 -2.96 15.79
CA ILE A 125 10.05 -3.71 16.88
C ILE A 125 11.08 -3.94 17.98
N GLY A 126 11.00 -3.11 19.01
CA GLY A 126 11.91 -3.19 20.16
C GLY A 126 13.02 -2.16 20.13
N ASN A 127 13.12 -1.36 19.06
CA ASN A 127 14.15 -0.33 18.86
C ASN A 127 15.57 -0.93 18.90
N ASP A 128 15.76 -2.15 18.42
CA ASP A 128 17.08 -2.80 18.34
C ASP A 128 17.67 -2.74 16.93
N GLY A 129 17.00 -2.06 15.99
CA GLY A 129 17.42 -1.93 14.60
C GLY A 129 16.97 -3.14 13.79
N CYS A 130 17.86 -3.78 13.04
CA CYS A 130 17.49 -4.97 12.28
C CYS A 130 17.67 -6.24 13.12
N ASN A 131 16.56 -6.80 13.61
CA ASN A 131 16.51 -8.14 14.19
C ASN A 131 16.15 -9.20 13.12
N TRP A 132 17.18 -9.65 12.38
CA TRP A 132 16.98 -10.50 11.21
C TRP A 132 16.25 -11.81 11.53
N SER A 133 15.14 -12.06 10.83
CA SER A 133 14.32 -13.27 10.95
C SER A 133 13.78 -13.76 9.60
N GLU A 134 13.22 -14.97 9.59
CA GLU A 134 12.36 -15.47 8.50
C GLU A 134 10.85 -15.33 8.83
N GLY A 135 10.53 -14.53 9.85
CA GLY A 135 9.17 -14.10 10.13
C GLY A 135 8.99 -13.33 11.44
N GLY A 136 8.07 -12.38 11.43
CA GLY A 136 7.51 -11.76 12.64
C GLY A 136 8.38 -10.70 13.33
N THR A 137 9.49 -10.31 12.71
CA THR A 137 10.32 -9.16 13.12
C THR A 137 10.25 -8.05 12.08
N ASP A 138 10.88 -6.92 12.33
CA ASP A 138 10.95 -5.74 11.46
C ASP A 138 11.95 -5.84 10.30
N CYS A 139 12.83 -6.86 10.29
CA CYS A 139 13.76 -7.11 9.19
C CYS A 139 13.99 -8.59 8.88
N GLY A 140 14.59 -8.87 7.72
CA GLY A 140 14.67 -10.19 7.12
C GLY A 140 13.47 -10.52 6.24
N TYR A 141 13.15 -11.80 6.11
CA TYR A 141 12.02 -12.26 5.29
C TYR A 141 10.74 -12.35 6.12
N ARG A 142 9.59 -12.16 5.46
CA ARG A 142 8.26 -12.17 6.10
C ARG A 142 8.21 -11.24 7.31
N SER A 143 8.78 -10.05 7.14
CA SER A 143 8.73 -9.00 8.15
C SER A 143 7.29 -8.73 8.61
N ALA A 144 7.17 -8.19 9.82
CA ALA A 144 5.90 -7.85 10.42
C ALA A 144 5.09 -6.92 9.51
N THR A 145 3.79 -7.11 9.56
CA THR A 145 2.78 -6.39 8.77
C THR A 145 1.78 -5.83 9.79
N ASN A 146 1.42 -4.56 9.71
CA ASN A 146 0.64 -3.84 10.72
C ASN A 146 -0.76 -3.37 10.24
N GLY A 147 -1.24 -3.86 9.10
CA GLY A 147 -2.50 -3.48 8.48
C GLY A 147 -2.50 -2.02 8.07
N THR A 148 -3.53 -1.27 8.49
CA THR A 148 -3.69 0.16 8.17
C THR A 148 -2.89 1.09 9.08
N ALA A 149 -2.09 0.56 10.00
CA ALA A 149 -1.20 1.39 10.79
C ALA A 149 -0.04 1.87 9.91
N ALA A 150 0.48 3.07 10.17
CA ALA A 150 1.70 3.52 9.50
C ALA A 150 2.89 2.66 9.94
N GLY A 151 3.78 2.35 9.00
CA GLY A 151 4.87 1.40 9.17
C GLY A 151 4.69 0.16 8.29
N ASP A 152 5.80 -0.45 7.87
CA ASP A 152 5.85 -1.72 7.16
C ASP A 152 5.12 -1.76 5.81
N GLU A 153 4.91 -0.60 5.16
CA GLU A 153 4.09 -0.52 3.94
C GLU A 153 4.64 -1.36 2.79
N PHE A 154 5.97 -1.53 2.70
CA PHE A 154 6.58 -2.44 1.73
C PHE A 154 6.29 -3.92 2.04
N ALA A 155 6.37 -4.32 3.31
CA ALA A 155 6.04 -5.67 3.73
C ALA A 155 4.55 -5.97 3.50
N GLU A 156 3.67 -5.01 3.78
CA GLU A 156 2.24 -5.08 3.45
C GLU A 156 2.01 -5.26 1.94
N LEU A 157 2.64 -4.40 1.12
CA LEU A 157 2.54 -4.47 -0.33
C LEU A 157 3.00 -5.84 -0.86
N TYR A 158 4.16 -6.32 -0.40
CA TYR A 158 4.75 -7.56 -0.89
C TYR A 158 3.96 -8.79 -0.44
N TYR A 159 3.70 -8.93 0.86
CA TYR A 159 3.18 -10.16 1.45
C TYR A 159 1.67 -10.23 1.55
N LYS A 160 0.97 -9.09 1.74
CA LYS A 160 -0.48 -9.07 1.93
C LYS A 160 -1.22 -8.67 0.68
N GLU A 161 -0.74 -7.63 0.01
CA GLU A 161 -1.43 -7.06 -1.15
C GLU A 161 -1.15 -7.88 -2.42
N LEU A 162 0.12 -8.18 -2.70
CA LEU A 162 0.52 -8.95 -3.90
C LEU A 162 0.60 -10.47 -3.63
N GLY A 163 0.56 -10.89 -2.37
CA GLY A 163 0.64 -12.31 -1.98
C GLY A 163 1.94 -12.98 -2.44
N LEU A 164 3.03 -12.22 -2.53
CA LEU A 164 4.32 -12.71 -2.96
C LEU A 164 5.00 -13.50 -1.84
N GLU A 165 5.81 -14.48 -2.25
CA GLU A 165 6.62 -15.31 -1.36
C GLU A 165 8.07 -14.80 -1.37
N PRO A 166 8.81 -15.00 -0.27
CA PRO A 166 10.24 -14.67 -0.26
C PRO A 166 11.00 -15.58 -1.23
N TYR A 167 12.03 -15.04 -1.88
CA TYR A 167 12.88 -15.82 -2.77
C TYR A 167 13.71 -16.85 -1.99
N GLY A 168 13.74 -18.11 -2.45
CA GLY A 168 14.50 -19.19 -1.81
C GLY A 168 13.67 -20.21 -1.02
N GLY A 169 12.36 -20.00 -0.88
CA GLY A 169 11.45 -21.04 -0.39
C GLY A 169 11.25 -22.17 -1.43
N PRO A 170 10.88 -23.40 -1.02
CA PRO A 170 10.65 -24.55 -1.92
C PRO A 170 9.52 -24.38 -2.97
N ARG A 171 8.94 -23.17 -3.09
CA ARG A 171 7.85 -22.80 -4.01
C ARG A 171 8.00 -21.37 -4.59
N SER A 172 9.18 -20.75 -4.61
CA SER A 172 9.29 -19.34 -5.01
C SER A 172 9.23 -19.12 -6.53
N SER A 173 8.09 -19.43 -7.17
CA SER A 173 7.78 -18.93 -8.52
C SER A 173 6.99 -17.61 -8.49
N ASN A 174 6.53 -17.19 -7.31
CA ASN A 174 5.73 -15.99 -7.09
C ASN A 174 6.48 -15.02 -6.17
N TYR A 175 7.53 -14.39 -6.68
CA TYR A 175 8.36 -13.42 -5.95
C TYR A 175 8.63 -12.22 -6.85
N GLY A 176 9.07 -11.12 -6.22
CA GLY A 176 9.44 -9.90 -6.92
C GLY A 176 8.24 -9.03 -7.29
N ILE A 177 8.25 -7.80 -6.82
CA ILE A 177 7.26 -6.80 -7.23
C ILE A 177 7.46 -6.51 -8.73
N SER A 178 6.39 -6.61 -9.49
CA SER A 178 6.37 -6.26 -10.91
C SER A 178 5.03 -5.60 -11.23
N ALA A 179 4.11 -6.33 -11.87
CA ALA A 179 2.75 -5.84 -12.05
C ALA A 179 2.03 -5.66 -10.69
N PRO A 180 1.17 -4.63 -10.55
CA PRO A 180 0.72 -3.71 -11.60
C PRO A 180 1.57 -2.43 -11.74
N PHE A 181 2.72 -2.34 -11.06
CA PHE A 181 3.60 -1.17 -11.06
C PHE A 181 4.52 -1.13 -12.28
N SER A 182 5.05 0.05 -12.58
CA SER A 182 6.06 0.26 -13.63
C SER A 182 7.40 0.68 -13.02
N GLN A 183 8.49 0.41 -13.74
CA GLN A 183 9.86 0.81 -13.37
C GLN A 183 10.32 0.31 -12.00
N VAL A 184 9.79 -0.83 -11.53
CA VAL A 184 10.21 -1.45 -10.27
C VAL A 184 11.70 -1.81 -10.32
N GLN A 185 12.41 -1.46 -9.26
CA GLN A 185 13.83 -1.71 -9.05
C GLN A 185 14.05 -2.70 -7.91
N SER A 186 15.29 -3.09 -7.69
CA SER A 186 15.64 -4.06 -6.65
C SER A 186 15.54 -3.48 -5.25
N PHE A 187 16.19 -2.36 -4.97
CA PHE A 187 16.39 -1.85 -3.61
C PHE A 187 15.75 -0.48 -3.42
N TYR A 188 15.05 -0.30 -2.31
CA TYR A 188 14.34 0.92 -1.99
C TYR A 188 14.65 1.41 -0.59
N TRP A 189 14.97 2.70 -0.47
CA TRP A 189 15.03 3.33 0.84
C TRP A 189 13.64 3.37 1.50
N THR A 190 13.64 3.15 2.81
CA THR A 190 12.50 3.52 3.66
C THR A 190 12.77 4.87 4.32
N GLY A 191 11.73 5.51 4.83
CA GLY A 191 11.82 6.74 5.61
C GLY A 191 12.34 6.54 7.03
N THR A 192 12.58 5.30 7.46
CA THR A 192 12.96 4.96 8.84
C THR A 192 14.48 4.93 9.00
N GLU A 193 15.00 5.87 9.78
CA GLU A 193 16.37 5.84 10.32
C GLU A 193 16.45 4.86 11.49
N VAL A 194 17.59 4.18 11.64
CA VAL A 194 17.80 3.27 12.78
C VAL A 194 18.12 4.08 14.04
N VAL A 195 17.31 3.88 15.08
CA VAL A 195 17.39 4.66 16.33
C VAL A 195 18.77 4.60 17.00
N ASN A 196 19.41 3.43 16.99
CA ASN A 196 20.72 3.21 17.63
C ASN A 196 21.92 3.24 16.68
N ALA A 197 21.69 3.53 15.40
CA ALA A 197 22.73 3.61 14.37
C ALA A 197 22.35 4.71 13.38
N VAL A 198 22.64 5.96 13.74
CA VAL A 198 22.19 7.15 12.99
C VAL A 198 22.81 7.28 11.59
N ASP A 199 23.86 6.51 11.30
CA ASP A 199 24.43 6.34 9.97
C ASP A 199 23.65 5.33 9.10
N GLY A 200 22.73 4.57 9.69
CA GLY A 200 21.93 3.54 9.06
C GLY A 200 20.46 3.93 8.85
N ALA A 201 19.88 3.41 7.78
CA ALA A 201 18.45 3.45 7.51
C ALA A 201 17.96 2.09 7.02
N PHE A 202 16.67 1.83 7.20
CA PHE A 202 16.05 0.62 6.67
C PHE A 202 15.85 0.71 5.17
N GLU A 203 15.96 -0.44 4.51
CA GLU A 203 15.64 -0.63 3.10
C GLU A 203 14.73 -1.82 2.86
N PHE A 204 14.25 -1.90 1.62
CA PHE A 204 13.46 -3.02 1.14
C PHE A 204 14.02 -3.55 -0.19
N PHE A 205 14.30 -4.85 -0.23
CA PHE A 205 14.64 -5.55 -1.47
C PHE A 205 13.35 -6.07 -2.14
N ALA A 206 12.77 -5.27 -3.03
CA ALA A 206 11.52 -5.55 -3.73
C ALA A 206 11.54 -6.81 -4.62
N THR A 207 12.72 -7.30 -5.05
CA THR A 207 12.81 -8.56 -5.78
C THR A 207 12.62 -9.76 -4.86
N TYR A 208 13.15 -9.74 -3.63
CA TYR A 208 13.17 -10.90 -2.74
C TYR A 208 12.24 -10.78 -1.53
N GLY A 209 11.72 -9.58 -1.27
CA GLY A 209 10.77 -9.30 -0.21
C GLY A 209 11.39 -9.16 1.17
N TYR A 210 12.69 -8.90 1.30
CA TYR A 210 13.29 -8.73 2.62
C TYR A 210 13.58 -7.27 2.95
N GLN A 211 13.57 -6.98 4.25
CA GLN A 211 13.98 -5.69 4.83
C GLN A 211 15.34 -5.84 5.50
N GLU A 212 16.20 -4.84 5.39
CA GLU A 212 17.51 -4.81 6.06
C GLU A 212 17.87 -3.37 6.44
N VAL A 213 18.98 -3.19 7.14
CA VAL A 213 19.58 -1.90 7.48
C VAL A 213 20.88 -1.74 6.73
N TYR A 214 21.11 -0.56 6.18
CA TYR A 214 22.35 -0.20 5.52
C TYR A 214 22.76 1.23 5.81
N THR A 215 24.04 1.51 5.56
CA THR A 215 24.60 2.85 5.71
C THR A 215 24.00 3.78 4.67
N LYS A 216 23.58 4.98 5.09
CA LYS A 216 22.96 6.00 4.24
C LYS A 216 23.88 6.60 3.18
N GLU A 217 25.19 6.46 3.40
CA GLU A 217 26.29 6.86 2.53
C GLU A 217 27.38 5.77 2.60
N PRO A 218 28.07 5.44 1.50
CA PRO A 218 27.91 5.92 0.13
C PRO A 218 26.89 5.09 -0.67
N THR A 219 25.83 4.60 -0.02
CA THR A 219 24.87 3.67 -0.62
C THR A 219 23.84 4.42 -1.47
N PHE A 220 23.54 3.89 -2.66
CA PHE A 220 22.59 4.47 -3.61
C PHE A 220 21.49 3.48 -3.94
N TRP A 221 20.25 3.85 -3.62
CA TRP A 221 19.05 3.05 -3.89
C TRP A 221 17.91 3.95 -4.35
N PHE A 222 16.78 3.36 -4.71
CA PHE A 222 15.66 4.09 -5.28
C PHE A 222 14.71 4.60 -4.20
N ALA A 223 13.99 5.67 -4.52
CA ALA A 223 12.91 6.22 -3.71
C ALA A 223 11.56 5.86 -4.34
N TRP A 224 10.68 5.25 -3.55
CA TRP A 224 9.30 5.00 -3.96
C TRP A 224 8.38 5.76 -3.02
N ALA A 225 7.63 6.72 -3.55
CA ALA A 225 6.80 7.59 -2.74
C ALA A 225 5.42 6.98 -2.43
N VAL A 226 4.98 7.18 -1.19
CA VAL A 226 3.61 6.91 -0.74
C VAL A 226 3.03 8.15 -0.06
N THR A 227 1.71 8.28 -0.07
CA THR A 227 0.98 9.30 0.70
C THR A 227 -0.15 8.63 1.49
N PRO A 228 -0.45 9.09 2.73
CA PRO A 228 -1.52 8.51 3.53
C PRO A 228 -2.88 8.58 2.84
N GLY A 229 -3.68 7.53 3.02
CA GLY A 229 -5.05 7.46 2.56
C GLY A 229 -5.22 7.44 1.05
N SER A 230 -6.47 7.65 0.65
CA SER A 230 -6.88 7.79 -0.74
C SER A 230 -6.91 9.26 -1.13
N ILE A 231 -6.19 9.62 -2.20
CA ILE A 231 -6.31 10.93 -2.84
C ILE A 231 -7.17 10.87 -4.11
N ILE A 232 -8.04 9.84 -4.22
CA ILE A 232 -9.02 9.73 -5.30
C ILE A 232 -9.89 10.98 -5.26
N PRO A 233 -9.94 11.79 -6.33
CA PRO A 233 -10.84 12.93 -6.38
C PRO A 233 -12.27 12.45 -6.14
N VAL A 234 -12.99 13.08 -5.20
CA VAL A 234 -14.35 12.72 -4.77
C VAL A 234 -15.32 12.61 -5.96
N ASP A 235 -15.00 13.25 -7.08
CA ASP A 235 -15.81 13.30 -8.29
C ASP A 235 -15.47 12.22 -9.34
N VAL A 236 -14.49 11.34 -9.10
CA VAL A 236 -14.30 10.17 -9.96
C VAL A 236 -15.37 9.16 -9.56
N PRO A 237 -16.39 8.87 -10.41
CA PRO A 237 -17.31 7.79 -10.12
C PRO A 237 -16.47 6.53 -10.03
N SER A 238 -16.29 6.02 -8.82
CA SER A 238 -15.74 4.69 -8.63
C SER A 238 -16.76 3.75 -9.24
N THR A 239 -16.57 3.42 -10.52
CA THR A 239 -17.29 2.32 -11.16
C THR A 239 -16.73 1.04 -10.58
N VAL A 240 -16.87 0.86 -9.27
CA VAL A 240 -16.86 -0.45 -8.63
C VAL A 240 -18.08 -1.12 -9.24
N PRO A 241 -17.91 -2.12 -10.13
CA PRO A 241 -19.04 -2.91 -10.57
C PRO A 241 -19.47 -3.66 -9.32
N GLU A 242 -20.51 -3.22 -8.61
CA GLU A 242 -21.01 -3.96 -7.46
C GLU A 242 -21.40 -5.35 -7.93
N PRO A 243 -20.58 -6.38 -7.68
CA PRO A 243 -20.92 -7.69 -8.13
C PRO A 243 -21.86 -8.22 -7.04
N TYR A 244 -23.07 -8.60 -7.44
CA TYR A 244 -24.02 -9.40 -6.64
C TYR A 244 -24.99 -8.68 -5.68
N SER A 245 -24.79 -7.43 -5.23
CA SER A 245 -25.77 -6.76 -4.34
C SER A 245 -27.13 -6.54 -5.02
N ALA A 246 -27.13 -6.06 -6.28
CA ALA A 246 -28.34 -5.86 -7.06
C ALA A 246 -29.04 -7.18 -7.41
N ALA A 247 -28.26 -8.23 -7.70
CA ALA A 247 -28.79 -9.55 -7.99
C ALA A 247 -29.45 -10.19 -6.75
N LEU A 248 -28.85 -10.03 -5.56
CA LEU A 248 -29.42 -10.51 -4.30
C LEU A 248 -30.65 -9.72 -3.89
N LEU A 249 -30.66 -8.39 -4.10
CA LEU A 249 -31.84 -7.56 -3.85
C LEU A 249 -33.01 -7.99 -4.75
N LEU A 250 -32.75 -8.18 -6.05
CA LEU A 250 -33.78 -8.63 -7.01
C LEU A 250 -34.25 -10.07 -6.73
N ALA A 251 -33.35 -10.95 -6.31
CA ALA A 251 -33.71 -12.31 -5.88
C ALA A 251 -34.58 -12.29 -4.60
N GLY A 252 -34.25 -11.46 -3.62
CA GLY A 252 -35.04 -11.28 -2.40
C GLY A 252 -36.45 -10.72 -2.66
N ILE A 253 -36.57 -9.74 -3.55
CA ILE A 253 -37.87 -9.18 -3.96
C ILE A 253 -38.71 -10.25 -4.67
N SER A 254 -38.09 -11.06 -5.54
CA SER A 254 -38.78 -12.13 -6.27
C SER A 254 -39.37 -13.19 -5.33
N LEU A 255 -38.67 -13.54 -4.25
CA LEU A 255 -39.14 -14.48 -3.23
C LEU A 255 -40.31 -13.91 -2.40
N LEU A 256 -40.33 -12.61 -2.11
CA LEU A 256 -41.41 -11.97 -1.37
C LEU A 256 -42.70 -11.84 -2.18
N LEU A 257 -42.59 -11.69 -3.50
CA LEU A 257 -43.73 -11.61 -4.41
C LEU A 257 -44.32 -13.00 -4.75
N ALA A 258 -43.55 -14.08 -4.56
CA ALA A 258 -43.98 -15.46 -4.79
C ALA A 258 -44.82 -16.05 -3.63
N ARG A 259 -45.71 -15.26 -3.00
CA ARG A 259 -46.59 -15.77 -1.94
C ARG A 259 -47.82 -16.45 -2.57
N PRO A 260 -47.99 -17.78 -2.46
CA PRO A 260 -49.16 -18.45 -3.03
C PRO A 260 -50.43 -17.95 -2.33
N ARG A 261 -51.36 -17.38 -3.12
CA ARG A 261 -52.72 -17.08 -2.66
C ARG A 261 -53.36 -18.37 -2.17
N GLN A 262 -53.66 -18.45 -0.88
CA GLN A 262 -54.50 -19.51 -0.35
C GLN A 262 -55.88 -19.41 -1.01
N LEU A 263 -56.16 -20.29 -1.97
CA LEU A 263 -57.51 -20.47 -2.51
C LEU A 263 -58.37 -21.10 -1.41
N GLY A 264 -59.34 -20.33 -0.93
CA GLY A 264 -60.31 -20.77 0.06
C GLY A 264 -61.15 -21.94 -0.47
N PHE A 265 -61.00 -23.10 0.17
CA PHE A 265 -61.81 -24.28 -0.09
C PHE A 265 -63.22 -24.04 0.46
N THR A 266 -64.19 -23.88 -0.44
CA THR A 266 -65.60 -23.71 -0.04
C THR A 266 -66.21 -25.08 0.17
N LEU A 267 -66.50 -25.40 1.44
CA LEU A 267 -67.24 -26.61 1.85
C LEU A 267 -68.65 -26.58 1.27
N THR A 268 -68.99 -27.55 0.44
CA THR A 268 -70.39 -27.83 0.08
C THR A 268 -70.79 -29.15 0.72
N ARG A 269 -71.58 -29.06 1.80
CA ARG A 269 -72.33 -30.19 2.37
C ARG A 269 -73.44 -30.61 1.39
N ARG A 270 -73.59 -31.90 1.16
CA ARG A 270 -74.86 -32.63 1.18
C ARG A 270 -74.61 -34.13 1.30
#